data_AF-J4H2Q4-F1
#
_entry.id   AF-J4H2Q4-F1
#
_cell.length_a   1.000
_cell.length_b   1.000
_cell.length_c   1.000
_cell.angle_alpha   90.00
_cell.angle_beta   90.00
_cell.angle_gamma   90.00
#
_symmetry.space_group_name_H-M   'P 1'
#
loop_
_entity.id
_entity.type
_entity.pdbx_description
1 polymer ?
#
loop_
_entity_poly.entity_id
_entity_poly.type
_entity_poly.pdbx_seq_one_letter_code
_entity_poly.pdbx_strand_id
1 'polypeptide(L)' 'MREMGFKYDPSTAGSSVRFDPPDPRDTPITFHRPHPDSTLYPVMLKDFGKRLKRTYGWSEEDFYKAAR' A
#
# COMPACT_ATOMS: atom_id res chain seq x y z
N MET A 1 1.11 4.23 -5.06
CA MET A 1 2.25 3.30 -4.75
C MET A 1 3.14 3.03 -5.94
N ARG A 2 2.61 2.79 -7.15
CA ARG A 2 3.45 2.71 -8.36
C ARG A 2 4.29 3.97 -8.58
N GLU A 3 3.71 5.15 -8.31
CA GLU A 3 4.41 6.44 -8.30
C GLU A 3 5.57 6.51 -7.28
N MET A 4 5.52 5.70 -6.22
CA MET A 4 6.60 5.55 -5.24
C MET A 4 7.66 4.52 -5.68
N GLY A 5 7.59 3.99 -6.90
CA GLY A 5 8.49 2.96 -7.41
C GLY A 5 8.14 1.51 -7.03
N PHE A 6 7.01 1.28 -6.35
CA PHE A 6 6.61 -0.08 -5.96
C PHE A 6 6.08 -0.85 -7.18
N LYS A 7 6.48 -2.12 -7.28
CA LYS A 7 5.84 -3.06 -8.20
C LYS A 7 4.54 -3.55 -7.61
N TYR A 8 3.53 -3.70 -8.47
CA TYR A 8 2.19 -4.15 -8.10
C TYR A 8 1.99 -5.55 -8.64
N ASP A 9 1.72 -6.50 -7.76
CA ASP A 9 1.39 -7.87 -8.10
C ASP A 9 -0.10 -8.15 -7.81
N PRO A 10 -0.97 -8.15 -8.84
CA PRO A 10 -2.37 -8.51 -8.71
C PRO A 10 -2.62 -10.02 -8.70
N SER A 11 -1.60 -10.85 -8.95
CA SER A 11 -1.76 -12.30 -9.12
C SER A 11 -1.94 -13.06 -7.81
N THR A 12 -1.89 -12.37 -6.66
CA THR A 12 -2.17 -12.96 -5.36
C THR A 12 -3.60 -13.49 -5.32
N ALA A 13 -3.76 -14.79 -5.01
CA ALA A 13 -5.07 -15.42 -4.91
C ALA A 13 -6.01 -14.65 -3.96
N GLY A 14 -7.26 -14.44 -4.42
CA GLY A 14 -8.32 -13.80 -3.64
C GLY A 14 -8.41 -12.27 -3.76
N SER A 15 -8.93 -11.61 -2.72
CA SER A 15 -9.06 -10.15 -2.65
C SER A 15 -7.79 -9.43 -2.19
N SER A 16 -6.67 -10.16 -2.07
CA SER A 16 -5.38 -9.59 -1.66
C SER A 16 -4.67 -8.91 -2.81
N VAL A 17 -3.81 -7.95 -2.49
CA VAL A 17 -2.91 -7.26 -3.43
C VAL A 17 -1.57 -7.08 -2.75
N ARG A 18 -0.48 -7.51 -3.41
CA ARG A 18 0.89 -7.33 -2.93
C ARG A 18 1.59 -6.19 -3.65
N PHE A 19 2.39 -5.44 -2.90
CA PHE A 19 3.28 -4.41 -3.40
C PHE A 19 4.71 -4.73 -2.98
N ASP A 20 5.61 -4.84 -3.96
CA ASP A 20 7.04 -5.03 -3.73
C ASP A 20 7.77 -3.68 -3.79
N PRO A 21 8.61 -3.36 -2.79
CA PRO A 21 9.32 -2.09 -2.71
C PRO A 21 10.42 -1.95 -3.78
N PRO A 22 10.84 -0.73 -4.12
CA PRO A 22 11.95 -0.48 -5.04
C PRO A 22 13.30 -0.89 -4.44
N ASP A 23 13.50 -0.74 -3.13
CA ASP A 23 14.66 -1.27 -2.42
C ASP A 23 14.40 -2.76 -2.07
N PRO A 24 15.18 -3.71 -2.57
CA PRO A 24 14.99 -5.13 -2.27
C PRO A 24 15.28 -5.50 -0.80
N ARG A 25 15.85 -4.59 0.00
CA ARG A 25 16.05 -4.78 1.45
C ARG A 25 14.77 -4.55 2.24
N ASP A 26 13.83 -3.81 1.68
CA ASP A 26 12.56 -3.51 2.31
C ASP A 26 11.59 -4.71 2.20
N THR A 27 10.73 -4.86 3.22
CA THR A 27 9.76 -5.96 3.25
C THR A 27 8.56 -5.66 2.36
N PRO A 28 8.11 -6.58 1.49
CA PRO A 28 6.86 -6.44 0.73
C PRO A 28 5.63 -6.28 1.62
N ILE A 29 4.62 -5.54 1.14
CA ILE A 29 3.36 -5.32 1.88
C ILE A 29 2.16 -5.86 1.10
N THR A 30 1.22 -6.47 1.80
CA THR A 30 -0.02 -7.00 1.22
C THR A 30 -1.24 -6.36 1.89
N PHE A 31 -2.18 -5.89 1.08
CA PHE A 31 -3.46 -5.33 1.53
C PHE A 31 -4.62 -6.17 1.03
N HIS A 32 -5.68 -6.28 1.83
CA HIS A 32 -6.93 -6.89 1.41
C HIS A 32 -7.84 -5.80 0.85
N ARG A 33 -8.33 -6.01 -0.37
CA ARG A 33 -9.42 -5.21 -0.94
C ARG A 33 -10.70 -5.51 -0.16
N PRO A 34 -11.49 -4.49 0.18
CA PRO A 34 -12.80 -4.72 0.76
C PRO A 34 -13.69 -5.49 -0.24
N HIS A 35 -14.57 -6.32 0.29
CA HIS A 35 -15.50 -7.17 -0.47
C HIS A 35 -16.85 -7.21 0.28
N PRO A 36 -18.01 -7.15 -0.41
CA PRO A 36 -18.20 -7.12 -1.87
C PRO A 36 -18.00 -5.75 -2.51
N ASP A 37 -18.18 -4.68 -1.74
CA ASP A 37 -17.91 -3.32 -2.20
C ASP A 37 -16.40 -3.05 -2.12
N SER A 38 -15.80 -2.70 -3.26
CA SER A 38 -14.38 -2.38 -3.36
C SER A 38 -14.04 -0.93 -2.92
N THR A 39 -15.03 -0.18 -2.45
CA THR A 39 -14.85 1.17 -1.90
C THR A 39 -13.94 1.13 -0.68
N LEU A 40 -12.88 1.94 -0.70
CA LEU A 40 -11.94 2.05 0.41
C LEU A 40 -12.49 3.01 1.48
N TYR A 41 -13.02 2.45 2.56
CA TYR A 41 -13.61 3.25 3.63
C TYR A 41 -12.55 4.01 4.45
N PRO A 42 -12.90 5.15 5.09
CA PRO A 42 -11.96 5.97 5.86
C PRO A 42 -11.18 5.22 6.96
N VAL A 43 -11.79 4.23 7.59
CA VAL A 43 -11.11 3.39 8.59
C VAL A 43 -9.97 2.57 7.97
N MET A 44 -10.21 1.98 6.79
CA MET A 44 -9.20 1.21 6.06
C MET A 44 -8.06 2.10 5.59
N LEU A 45 -8.37 3.32 5.12
CA LEU A 45 -7.35 4.31 4.75
C LEU A 45 -6.42 4.61 5.93
N LYS A 46 -6.99 4.86 7.13
CA LYS A 46 -6.20 5.10 8.35
C LYS A 46 -5.33 3.90 8.72
N ASP A 47 -5.87 2.68 8.62
CA ASP A 47 -5.12 1.48 8.95
C ASP A 47 -3.99 1.20 7.95
N PHE A 48 -4.22 1.48 6.67
CA PHE A 48 -3.19 1.37 5.65
C PHE A 48 -2.08 2.39 5.88
N GLY A 49 -2.42 3.64 6.19
CA GLY A 49 -1.45 4.69 6.55
C GLY A 49 -0.60 4.30 7.77
N LYS A 50 -1.23 3.82 8.85
CA LYS A 50 -0.50 3.34 10.05
C LYS A 50 0.45 2.19 9.72
N ARG A 51 0.02 1.26 8.86
CA ARG A 51 0.85 0.12 8.47
C ARG A 51 2.05 0.56 7.64
N LEU A 52 1.85 1.49 6.71
CA LEU A 52 2.94 2.04 5.89
C LEU A 52 3.94 2.84 6.72
N LYS A 53 3.46 3.63 7.68
CA LYS A 53 4.33 4.30 8.65
C LYS A 53 5.16 3.31 9.46
N ARG A 54 4.55 2.21 9.91
CA ARG A 54 5.25 1.18 10.69
C ARG A 54 6.27 0.41 9.85
N THR A 55 5.95 0.09 8.59
CA THR A 55 6.80 -0.75 7.74
C THR A 55 7.93 0.04 7.07
N TYR A 56 7.65 1.26 6.59
CA TYR A 56 8.60 2.04 5.78
C TYR A 56 8.91 3.43 6.37
N GLY A 57 8.31 3.80 7.51
CA GLY A 57 8.47 5.14 8.09
C GLY A 57 7.64 6.23 7.42
N TRP A 58 6.83 5.90 6.41
CA TRP A 58 6.11 6.88 5.59
C TRP A 58 5.05 7.66 6.38
N SER A 59 5.03 8.98 6.19
CA SER A 59 3.97 9.88 6.65
C SER A 59 3.04 10.26 5.49
N GLU A 60 1.95 10.96 5.82
CA GLU A 60 1.05 11.53 4.81
C GLU A 60 1.80 12.47 3.85
N GLU A 61 2.83 13.17 4.33
CA GLU A 61 3.67 14.08 3.54
C GLU A 61 4.45 13.37 2.43
N ASP A 62 4.84 12.12 2.64
CA ASP A 62 5.57 11.34 1.65
C ASP A 62 4.70 11.00 0.43
N PHE A 63 3.38 10.89 0.61
CA PHE A 63 2.45 10.72 -0.51
C PHE A 63 2.28 12.01 -1.32
N TYR A 64 2.25 13.19 -0.67
CA TYR A 64 2.17 14.46 -1.38
C TYR A 64 3.42 14.77 -2.21
N LYS A 65 4.60 14.31 -1.76
CA LYS A 65 5.86 14.50 -2.49
C LYS A 65 5.93 13.67 -3.77
N ALA A 66 5.38 12.46 -3.77
CA ALA A 66 5.43 11.57 -4.92
C ALA A 66 4.32 11.80 -5.95
N ALA A 67 3.27 12.53 -5.59
CA ALA A 67 2.21 12.96 -6.51
C ALA A 67 2.59 14.22 -7.33
N ARG A 68 3.85 14.70 -7.22
CA ARG A 68 4.43 15.78 -8.02
C ARG A 68 5.42 15.23 -9.03
#